data_AF-A0A8C4YIJ3-F1
#
_entry.id   AF-A0A8C4YIJ3-F1
#
_cell.length_a   1.000
_cell.length_b   1.000
_cell.length_c   1.000
_cell.angle_alpha   90.00
_cell.angle_beta   90.00
_cell.angle_gamma   90.00
#
_symmetry.space_group_name_H-M   'P 1'
#
loop_
_entity.id
_entity.type
_entity.pdbx_description
1 polymer ?
#
loop_
_entity_poly.entity_id
_entity_poly.type
_entity_poly.pdbx_seq_one_letter_code
_entity_poly.pdbx_strand_id
1 'polypeptide(L)'
;MPYSFPDTESFRHPLSLLGTRDLPSTGNDKTITRPFSPLSLFNGSEVAVKRFLPNSHLSTVIIRDNTSVQRIQEIKVNHLEETRIKRSHFYEHLKKKFLSDQQKKISRWKKETNRFLGMLAQAP
;
A
#
# COMPACT_ATOMS: atom_id res chain seq x y z
N MET A 1 0.43 1.14 31.88
CA MET A 1 -0.69 0.88 30.96
C MET A 1 -0.21 1.07 29.53
N PRO A 2 0.16 0.01 28.79
CA PRO A 2 0.48 0.13 27.37
C PRO A 2 -0.81 0.13 26.55
N TYR A 3 -0.94 1.08 25.62
CA TYR A 3 -2.02 1.13 24.64
C TYR A 3 -1.84 0.01 23.62
N SER A 4 -2.73 -0.98 23.64
CA SER A 4 -2.84 -2.01 22.60
C SER A 4 -3.64 -1.47 21.42
N PHE A 5 -3.08 -1.56 20.22
CA PHE A 5 -3.80 -1.37 18.96
C PHE A 5 -4.83 -2.50 18.79
N PRO A 6 -6.08 -2.24 18.34
CA PRO A 6 -7.01 -3.32 18.04
C PRO A 6 -6.72 -3.92 16.66
N ASP A 7 -6.73 -5.25 16.62
CA ASP A 7 -6.59 -6.08 15.42
C ASP A 7 -7.67 -5.74 14.37
N THR A 8 -7.24 -5.49 13.14
CA THR A 8 -8.12 -5.35 11.98
C THR A 8 -8.53 -6.73 11.46
N GLU A 9 -9.22 -7.52 12.27
CA GLU A 9 -9.90 -8.74 11.86
C GLU A 9 -11.39 -8.65 12.20
N SER A 10 -12.10 -7.75 11.52
CA SER A 10 -13.57 -7.75 11.58
C SER A 10 -14.12 -7.04 10.35
N PHE A 11 -14.12 -7.74 9.21
CA PHE A 11 -15.09 -7.57 8.12
C PHE A 11 -14.84 -8.66 7.07
N ARG A 12 -15.13 -9.91 7.44
CA ARG A 12 -15.50 -10.93 6.45
C ARG A 12 -16.85 -11.49 6.84
N HIS A 13 -17.88 -11.07 6.13
CA HIS A 13 -19.17 -11.75 6.11
C HIS A 13 -19.03 -13.11 5.39
N PRO A 14 -19.91 -14.09 5.71
CA PRO A 14 -19.75 -15.48 5.34
C PRO A 14 -20.54 -15.81 4.07
N LEU A 15 -19.87 -16.15 2.98
CA LEU A 15 -20.49 -16.79 1.83
C LEU A 15 -19.52 -17.84 1.27
N SER A 16 -19.56 -19.03 1.85
CA SER A 16 -19.00 -20.24 1.23
C SER A 16 -19.78 -21.47 1.67
N LEU A 17 -21.02 -21.57 1.18
CA LEU A 17 -21.70 -22.84 0.97
C LEU A 17 -21.65 -23.11 -0.54
N LEU A 18 -20.63 -23.82 -1.01
CA LEU A 18 -20.75 -24.67 -2.18
C LEU A 18 -19.67 -25.76 -2.11
N GLY A 19 -20.10 -26.97 -1.78
CA GLY A 19 -19.25 -28.13 -1.84
C GLY A 19 -18.93 -28.48 -3.29
N THR A 20 -17.64 -28.65 -3.57
CA THR A 20 -17.15 -29.30 -4.78
C THR A 20 -16.10 -30.32 -4.39
N ARG A 21 -16.61 -31.55 -4.23
CA ARG A 21 -16.03 -32.87 -4.50
C ARG A 21 -14.53 -32.93 -4.77
N ASP A 22 -13.89 -33.77 -3.98
CA ASP A 22 -12.51 -34.24 -4.10
C ASP A 22 -12.20 -34.91 -5.46
N LEU A 23 -11.05 -34.57 -6.04
CA LEU A 23 -10.29 -35.48 -6.90
C LEU A 23 -8.79 -35.21 -6.72
N PRO A 24 -7.94 -36.25 -6.56
CA PRO A 24 -6.51 -36.05 -6.34
C PRO A 24 -5.76 -35.99 -7.68
N SER A 25 -4.84 -35.04 -7.83
CA SER A 25 -3.86 -35.08 -8.92
C SER A 25 -2.51 -34.60 -8.43
N THR A 26 -1.63 -35.59 -8.25
CA THR A 26 -0.19 -35.43 -8.08
C THR A 26 0.41 -34.89 -9.37
N GLY A 27 1.11 -33.76 -9.31
CA GLY A 27 1.76 -33.19 -10.48
C GLY A 27 2.48 -31.89 -10.16
N ASN A 28 3.76 -32.02 -9.86
CA ASN A 28 4.78 -30.99 -9.86
C ASN A 28 4.70 -30.07 -11.09
N ASP A 29 4.23 -28.84 -10.93
CA ASP A 29 4.59 -27.75 -11.84
C ASP A 29 4.81 -26.44 -11.10
N LYS A 30 5.99 -25.88 -11.35
CA LYS A 30 6.54 -24.68 -10.75
C LYS A 30 5.79 -23.51 -11.37
N THR A 31 4.66 -23.14 -10.80
CA THR A 31 3.87 -22.02 -11.27
C THR A 31 4.62 -20.75 -10.90
N ILE A 32 5.35 -20.21 -11.88
CA ILE A 32 5.80 -18.82 -11.87
C ILE A 32 4.52 -17.99 -11.75
N THR A 33 4.26 -17.51 -10.54
CA THR A 33 3.24 -16.51 -10.24
C THR A 33 3.54 -15.29 -11.09
N ARG A 34 3.01 -15.28 -12.30
CA ARG A 34 3.00 -14.10 -13.15
C ARG A 34 2.30 -13.00 -12.34
N PRO A 35 2.90 -11.80 -12.22
CA PRO A 35 2.21 -10.71 -11.55
C PRO A 35 0.85 -10.56 -12.23
N PHE A 36 -0.21 -10.67 -11.44
CA PHE A 36 -1.58 -10.43 -11.86
C PHE A 36 -1.66 -8.98 -12.35
N SER A 37 -1.37 -8.79 -13.64
CA SER A 37 -1.61 -7.53 -14.30
C SER A 37 -3.10 -7.48 -14.58
N PRO A 38 -3.88 -6.59 -13.95
CA PRO A 38 -5.32 -6.49 -14.19
C PRO A 38 -5.61 -6.29 -15.69
N LEU A 39 -4.68 -5.69 -16.43
CA LEU A 39 -4.79 -5.49 -17.87
C LEU A 39 -4.91 -6.80 -18.68
N SER A 40 -4.26 -7.91 -18.28
CA SER A 40 -4.31 -9.15 -19.06
C SER A 40 -5.61 -9.93 -18.88
N LEU A 41 -6.22 -9.86 -17.69
CA LEU A 41 -7.50 -10.52 -17.41
C LEU A 41 -8.65 -9.84 -18.16
N PHE A 42 -8.63 -8.51 -18.20
CA PHE A 42 -9.68 -7.71 -18.82
C PHE A 42 -9.65 -7.77 -20.35
N ASN A 43 -8.47 -7.82 -20.97
CA ASN A 43 -8.34 -8.07 -22.41
C ASN A 43 -8.96 -9.41 -22.83
N GLY A 44 -8.83 -10.44 -21.98
CA GLY A 44 -9.51 -11.73 -22.17
C GLY A 44 -11.03 -11.63 -22.01
N SER A 45 -11.50 -10.82 -21.05
CA SER A 45 -12.94 -10.61 -20.81
C SER A 45 -13.65 -9.89 -21.96
N GLU A 46 -13.01 -8.87 -22.56
CA GLU A 46 -13.61 -8.14 -23.69
C GLU A 46 -13.78 -9.05 -24.91
N VAL A 47 -12.75 -9.84 -25.20
CA VAL A 47 -12.77 -10.83 -26.28
C VAL A 47 -13.83 -11.90 -26.01
N ALA A 48 -13.96 -12.36 -24.76
CA ALA A 48 -15.01 -13.30 -24.37
C ALA A 48 -16.41 -12.70 -24.58
N VAL A 49 -16.68 -11.47 -24.13
CA VAL A 49 -17.99 -10.83 -24.30
C VAL A 49 -18.33 -10.63 -25.78
N LYS A 50 -17.37 -10.27 -26.62
CA LYS A 50 -17.57 -10.19 -28.09
C LYS A 50 -17.82 -11.55 -28.74
N ARG A 51 -17.24 -12.63 -28.21
CA ARG A 51 -17.45 -14.00 -28.70
C ARG A 51 -18.81 -14.56 -28.28
N PHE A 52 -19.23 -14.32 -27.04
CA PHE A 52 -20.51 -14.79 -26.51
C PHE A 52 -21.69 -13.94 -26.96
N LEU A 53 -21.48 -12.65 -27.23
CA LEU A 53 -22.52 -11.71 -27.65
C LEU A 53 -22.11 -10.93 -28.91
N PRO A 54 -22.00 -11.59 -30.08
CA PRO A 54 -21.54 -10.96 -31.31
C PRO A 54 -22.53 -9.90 -31.79
N ASN A 55 -22.05 -8.70 -32.17
CA ASN A 55 -22.85 -7.61 -32.75
C ASN A 55 -24.06 -7.15 -31.91
N SER A 56 -24.12 -7.51 -30.63
CA SER A 56 -25.19 -7.06 -29.74
C SER A 56 -24.87 -5.69 -29.16
N HIS A 57 -25.90 -4.86 -28.99
CA HIS A 57 -25.77 -3.60 -28.27
C HIS A 57 -25.34 -3.82 -26.81
N LEU A 58 -25.77 -4.94 -26.20
CA LEU A 58 -25.41 -5.32 -24.84
C LEU A 58 -23.90 -5.52 -24.68
N SER A 59 -23.22 -6.16 -25.64
CA SER A 59 -21.76 -6.32 -25.65
C SER A 59 -21.05 -4.95 -25.60
N THR A 60 -21.50 -4.00 -26.43
CA THR A 60 -20.95 -2.65 -26.45
C THR A 60 -21.11 -1.92 -25.11
N VAL A 61 -22.29 -2.04 -24.49
CA VAL A 61 -22.57 -1.43 -23.18
C VAL A 61 -21.68 -2.03 -22.10
N ILE A 62 -21.58 -3.37 -22.01
CA ILE A 62 -20.76 -4.06 -21.02
C ILE A 62 -19.29 -3.63 -21.13
N ILE A 63 -18.75 -3.60 -22.35
CA ILE A 63 -17.34 -3.24 -22.59
C ILE A 63 -17.08 -1.79 -22.19
N ARG A 64 -17.98 -0.88 -22.56
CA ARG A 64 -17.89 0.54 -22.20
C ARG A 64 -17.93 0.74 -20.69
N ASP A 65 -18.87 0.09 -20.00
CA ASP A 65 -19.05 0.26 -18.57
C ASP A 65 -17.87 -0.30 -17.78
N ASN A 66 -17.37 -1.48 -18.16
CA ASN A 66 -16.16 -2.06 -17.56
C ASN A 66 -14.95 -1.14 -17.74
N THR A 67 -14.77 -0.57 -18.93
CA THR A 67 -13.69 0.39 -19.22
C THR A 67 -13.81 1.66 -18.37
N SER A 68 -15.04 2.16 -18.19
CA SER A 68 -15.31 3.32 -17.36
C SER A 68 -15.03 3.04 -15.88
N VAL A 69 -15.49 1.91 -15.35
CA VAL A 69 -15.21 1.47 -13.98
C VAL A 69 -13.71 1.32 -13.75
N GLN A 70 -13.00 0.73 -14.70
CA GLN A 70 -11.54 0.59 -14.62
C GLN A 70 -10.84 1.95 -14.52
N ARG A 71 -11.18 2.89 -15.41
CA ARG A 71 -10.60 4.24 -15.38
C ARG A 71 -10.82 4.93 -14.03
N ILE A 72 -12.03 4.79 -13.47
CA ILE A 72 -12.36 5.37 -12.15
C ILE A 72 -11.50 4.70 -11.06
N GLN A 73 -11.32 3.39 -11.10
CA GLN A 73 -10.49 2.66 -10.14
C GLN A 73 -9.02 3.08 -10.25
N GLU A 74 -8.49 3.21 -11.46
CA GLU A 74 -7.10 3.66 -11.70
C GLU A 74 -6.87 5.06 -11.12
N ILE A 75 -7.79 6.00 -11.37
CA ILE A 75 -7.72 7.35 -10.80
C ILE A 75 -7.70 7.29 -9.26
N LYS A 76 -8.56 6.46 -8.65
CA LYS A 76 -8.62 6.31 -7.18
C LYS A 76 -7.32 5.75 -6.62
N VAL A 77 -6.75 4.72 -7.26
CA VAL A 77 -5.48 4.10 -6.84
C VAL A 77 -4.33 5.09 -6.98
N ASN A 78 -4.24 5.80 -8.10
CA ASN A 78 -3.20 6.80 -8.32
C ASN A 78 -3.26 7.93 -7.28
N HIS A 79 -4.46 8.45 -7.01
CA HIS A 79 -4.65 9.49 -6.00
C HIS A 79 -4.28 9.02 -4.58
N LEU A 80 -4.62 7.78 -4.24
CA LEU A 80 -4.23 7.17 -2.97
C LEU A 80 -2.70 7.06 -2.87
N GLU A 81 -2.04 6.61 -3.94
CA GLU A 81 -0.59 6.46 -3.98
C GLU A 81 0.12 7.81 -3.87
N GLU A 82 -0.33 8.84 -4.59
CA GLU A 82 0.19 10.20 -4.46
C GLU A 82 0.06 10.72 -3.02
N THR A 83 -1.09 10.47 -2.38
CA THR A 83 -1.34 10.86 -0.99
C THR A 83 -0.41 10.12 -0.04
N ARG A 84 -0.19 8.82 -0.26
CA ARG A 84 0.73 7.98 0.52
C ARG A 84 2.17 8.49 0.41
N ILE A 85 2.62 8.79 -0.81
CA ILE A 85 3.95 9.34 -1.10
C ILE A 85 4.13 10.69 -0.41
N LYS A 86 3.20 11.63 -0.57
CA LYS A 86 3.24 12.95 0.07
C LYS A 86 3.32 12.83 1.60
N ARG A 87 2.49 11.98 2.20
CA ARG A 87 2.48 11.74 3.65
C ARG A 87 3.80 11.14 4.12
N SER A 88 4.35 10.18 3.38
CA SER A 88 5.64 9.56 3.67
C SER A 88 6.77 10.59 3.66
N HIS A 89 6.87 11.41 2.61
CA HIS A 89 7.87 12.48 2.52
C HIS A 89 7.74 13.49 3.65
N PHE A 90 6.51 13.89 3.99
CA PHE A 90 6.27 14.82 5.08
C PHE A 90 6.71 14.23 6.43
N TYR A 91 6.40 12.97 6.69
CA TYR A 91 6.83 12.27 7.90
C TYR A 91 8.36 12.18 8.01
N GLU A 92 9.04 11.78 6.94
CA GLU A 92 10.51 11.72 6.92
C GLU A 92 11.15 13.11 7.11
N HIS A 93 10.55 14.15 6.54
CA HIS A 93 10.99 15.52 6.76
C HIS A 93 10.89 15.91 8.24
N LEU A 94 9.73 15.66 8.87
CA LEU A 94 9.52 15.94 10.29
C LEU A 94 10.49 15.16 11.18
N LYS A 95 10.66 13.87 10.91
CA LYS A 95 11.60 13.00 11.62
C LYS A 95 13.03 13.53 11.53
N LYS A 96 13.48 13.87 10.33
CA LYS A 96 14.83 14.43 10.11
C LYS A 96 15.01 15.76 10.82
N LYS A 97 14.04 16.67 10.72
CA LYS A 97 14.07 17.98 11.40
C LYS A 97 14.16 17.80 12.91
N PHE A 98 13.29 16.95 13.48
CA PHE A 98 13.27 16.67 14.90
C PHE A 98 14.61 16.11 15.39
N LEU A 99 15.12 15.07 14.74
CA LEU A 99 16.41 14.46 15.11
C LEU A 99 17.57 15.46 15.01
N SER A 100 17.59 16.28 13.95
CA SER A 100 18.61 17.32 13.77
C SER A 100 18.56 18.36 14.89
N ASP A 101 17.36 18.79 15.27
CA ASP A 101 17.18 19.79 16.33
C ASP A 101 17.56 19.22 17.70
N GLN A 102 17.20 17.96 18.00
CA GLN A 102 17.65 17.28 19.22
C GLN A 102 19.17 17.14 19.27
N GLN A 103 19.79 16.73 18.16
CA GLN A 103 21.25 16.61 18.09
C GLN A 103 21.94 17.95 18.32
N LYS A 104 21.47 19.03 17.68
CA LYS A 104 22.00 20.39 17.89
C LYS A 104 21.85 20.83 19.35
N LYS A 105 20.71 20.55 19.98
CA LYS A 105 20.45 20.89 21.39
C LYS A 105 21.44 20.17 22.32
N ILE A 106 21.63 18.86 22.12
CA ILE A 106 22.62 18.07 22.88
C ILE A 106 24.04 18.59 22.66
N SER A 107 24.41 18.89 21.41
CA SER A 107 25.74 19.46 21.12
C SER A 107 25.97 20.80 21.81
N ARG A 108 24.95 21.67 21.86
CA ARG A 108 25.01 22.94 22.59
C ARG A 108 25.20 22.72 24.09
N TRP A 109 24.40 21.82 24.68
CA TRP A 109 24.52 21.48 26.11
C TRP A 109 25.88 20.91 26.47
N LYS A 110 26.44 20.01 25.65
CA LYS A 110 27.79 19.48 25.86
C LYS A 110 28.85 20.58 25.82
N LYS A 111 28.76 21.48 24.83
CA LYS A 111 29.68 22.61 24.71
C LYS A 111 29.61 23.52 25.93
N GLU A 112 28.42 23.80 26.42
CA GLU A 112 28.20 24.65 27.60
C GLU A 112 28.68 23.97 28.88
N THR A 113 28.38 22.67 29.05
CA THR A 113 28.87 21.88 30.18
C THR A 113 30.40 21.86 30.23
N ASN A 114 31.06 21.68 29.09
CA ASN A 114 32.52 21.72 29.00
C ASN A 114 33.09 23.10 29.33
N ARG A 115 32.40 24.19 28.99
CA ARG A 115 32.79 25.55 29.39
C ARG A 115 32.74 25.71 30.90
N PHE A 116 31.63 25.32 31.53
CA PHE A 116 31.50 25.36 32.98
C PHE A 116 32.55 24.51 33.69
N LEU A 117 32.78 23.28 33.22
CA LEU A 117 33.80 22.39 33.79
C LEU A 117 35.21 23.00 33.67
N GLY A 118 35.53 23.61 32.52
CA GLY A 118 36.81 24.29 32.32
C GLY A 118 37.01 25.52 33.21
N MET A 119 35.95 26.23 33.58
CA MET A 119 36.01 27.33 34.56
C MET A 119 36.21 26.82 35.98
N LEU A 120 35.51 25.74 36.36
CA LEU A 120 35.67 25.12 37.69
C LEU A 120 37.06 24.53 37.89
N ALA A 121 37.67 23.97 36.85
CA ALA A 121 39.04 23.45 36.90
C ALA A 121 40.12 24.53 37.03
N GLN A 122 39.77 25.81 36.81
CA GLN A 122 40.67 26.97 36.94
C GLN A 122 40.36 27.83 38.17
N ALA A 123 39.41 27.40 39.03
CA ALA A 123 39.14 28.07 40.29
C ALA A 123 40.29 27.80 41.29
N PRO A 124 40.82 28.84 41.98
CA PRO A 124 41.97 28.73 42.89
C PRO A 124 41.67 27.91 44.15
#